data_AF-A0A5K8A1U1-F1
#
_entry.id   AF-A0A5K8A1U1-F1
#
_cell.length_a   1.000
_cell.length_b   1.000
_cell.length_c   1.000
_cell.angle_alpha   90.00
_cell.angle_beta   90.00
_cell.angle_gamma   90.00
#
_symmetry.space_group_name_H-M   'P 1'
#
loop_
_entity.id
_entity.type
_entity.pdbx_description
1 polymer ?
#
loop_
_entity_poly.entity_id
_entity_poly.type
_entity_poly.pdbx_seq_one_letter_code
_entity_poly.pdbx_strand_id
1 'polypeptide(L)'
;MKLFLKSVFVAFCLLITVTGAQADTYSIQGGLLEVDYWAGSGSNDLILVIDWNETNGPYETPTHAFGYSWDGDATLEDALIAIDAAGALEVTGTDWINYINYDDGTDSHSMETPTNYNGWLWHGYTTDFGETWTANSYTAGGVSLIDGYIQAINIDKKNWTSSSLNLPTAAVPVPAAVWLLGSGLIGLLGIRCQSRK
;
A
#
# COMPACT_ATOMS: atom_id res chain seq x y z
N MET A 1 49.51 -27.72 15.98
CA MET A 1 49.02 -26.56 15.20
C MET A 1 47.62 -26.87 14.66
N LYS A 2 46.61 -26.90 15.55
CA LYS A 2 45.24 -27.40 15.27
C LYS A 2 44.15 -26.52 15.92
N LEU A 3 44.45 -25.24 16.20
CA LEU A 3 43.58 -24.42 17.07
C LEU A 3 43.31 -22.98 16.60
N PHE A 4 43.47 -22.67 15.31
CA PHE A 4 43.29 -21.28 14.82
C PHE A 4 42.39 -21.16 13.57
N LEU A 5 41.54 -22.15 13.32
CA LEU A 5 40.70 -22.17 12.10
C LEU A 5 39.21 -22.39 12.35
N LYS A 6 38.73 -22.29 13.60
CA LYS A 6 37.32 -22.52 13.95
C LYS A 6 36.56 -21.27 14.41
N SER A 7 37.21 -20.12 14.55
CA SER A 7 36.60 -18.95 15.20
C SER A 7 36.26 -17.78 14.28
N VAL A 8 36.47 -17.90 12.96
CA VAL A 8 36.18 -16.80 12.01
C VAL A 8 34.96 -17.11 11.11
N PHE A 9 34.37 -18.30 11.22
CA PHE A 9 33.25 -18.69 10.35
C PHE A 9 31.85 -18.39 10.92
N VAL A 10 31.74 -17.64 12.02
CA VAL A 10 30.46 -17.39 12.72
C VAL A 10 30.05 -15.90 12.73
N ALA A 11 30.86 -14.99 12.19
CA ALA A 11 30.58 -13.55 12.23
C ALA A 11 30.32 -12.95 10.84
N PHE A 12 29.56 -13.64 10.00
CA PHE A 12 29.05 -13.07 8.74
C PHE A 12 27.61 -13.54 8.43
N CYS A 13 26.78 -13.66 9.47
CA CYS A 13 25.33 -13.49 9.32
C CYS A 13 25.02 -12.01 9.55
N LEU A 14 25.67 -11.12 8.81
CA LEU A 14 25.09 -9.80 8.61
C LEU A 14 23.86 -10.07 7.75
N LEU A 15 22.69 -10.09 8.38
CA LEU A 15 21.41 -9.99 7.67
C LEU A 15 21.48 -8.68 6.87
N ILE A 16 21.95 -8.78 5.64
CA ILE A 16 21.48 -7.90 4.59
C ILE A 16 20.11 -8.47 4.28
N THR A 17 19.10 -8.10 5.07
CA THR A 17 17.74 -8.05 4.55
C THR A 17 17.81 -6.98 3.47
N VAL A 18 18.08 -7.41 2.24
CA VAL A 18 17.55 -6.69 1.11
C VAL A 18 16.05 -6.74 1.36
N THR A 19 15.49 -5.64 1.87
CA THR A 19 14.05 -5.41 1.82
C THR A 19 13.73 -5.28 0.34
N GLY A 20 13.66 -6.42 -0.35
CA GLY A 20 12.97 -6.47 -1.63
C GLY A 20 11.54 -6.09 -1.29
N ALA A 21 11.11 -4.94 -1.78
CA ALA A 21 9.73 -4.51 -1.76
C ALA A 21 8.90 -5.67 -2.34
N GLN A 22 8.18 -6.34 -1.47
CA GLN A 22 7.10 -7.23 -1.83
C GLN A 22 5.89 -6.60 -1.17
N ALA A 23 4.82 -6.45 -1.92
CA ALA A 23 3.60 -5.91 -1.38
C ALA A 23 3.18 -6.75 -0.16
N ASP A 24 2.93 -6.09 0.97
CA ASP A 24 2.57 -6.72 2.23
C ASP A 24 1.07 -6.55 2.48
N THR A 25 0.45 -7.56 3.08
CA THR A 25 -0.96 -7.49 3.44
C THR A 25 -1.13 -6.77 4.78
N TYR A 26 -1.85 -5.65 4.78
CA TYR A 26 -2.11 -4.86 5.97
C TYR A 26 -3.59 -4.84 6.35
N SER A 27 -3.88 -5.05 7.64
CA SER A 27 -5.25 -5.03 8.19
C SER A 27 -5.58 -3.66 8.75
N ILE A 28 -6.52 -2.95 8.11
CA ILE A 28 -6.94 -1.61 8.51
C ILE A 28 -8.45 -1.45 8.31
N GLN A 29 -9.11 -0.76 9.24
CA GLN A 29 -10.56 -0.45 9.16
C GLN A 29 -11.47 -1.66 8.88
N GLY A 30 -11.05 -2.86 9.31
CA GLY A 30 -11.80 -4.10 9.13
C GLY A 30 -11.60 -4.80 7.78
N GLY A 31 -10.77 -4.27 6.89
CA GLY A 31 -10.39 -4.89 5.62
C GLY A 31 -8.89 -5.18 5.50
N LEU A 32 -8.50 -5.80 4.39
CA LEU A 32 -7.12 -6.13 4.06
C LEU A 32 -6.68 -5.38 2.81
N LEU A 33 -5.59 -4.62 2.90
CA LEU A 33 -4.95 -3.93 1.78
C LEU A 33 -3.66 -4.63 1.38
N GLU A 34 -3.37 -4.61 0.10
CA GLU A 34 -2.04 -4.84 -0.45
C GLU A 34 -1.28 -3.52 -0.40
N VAL A 35 -0.18 -3.47 0.36
CA VAL A 35 0.64 -2.28 0.59
C VAL A 35 1.99 -2.50 -0.06
N ASP A 36 2.30 -1.73 -1.09
CA ASP A 36 3.48 -1.91 -1.92
C ASP A 36 4.78 -1.65 -1.16
N TYR A 37 4.74 -0.64 -0.29
CA TYR A 37 5.92 -0.19 0.42
C TYR A 37 5.59 0.50 1.75
N TRP A 38 6.51 0.40 2.71
CA TRP A 38 6.43 1.06 4.01
C TRP A 38 7.59 2.03 4.21
N ALA A 39 7.26 3.26 4.58
CA ALA A 39 8.24 4.29 4.94
C ALA A 39 8.04 4.77 6.38
N GLY A 40 9.09 5.38 6.94
CA GLY A 40 9.05 5.95 8.28
C GLY A 40 9.16 4.92 9.40
N SER A 41 8.94 5.42 10.62
CA SER A 41 8.97 4.65 11.87
C SER A 41 8.23 5.42 12.95
N GLY A 42 7.52 4.72 13.82
CA GLY A 42 6.89 5.31 15.00
C GLY A 42 5.71 4.48 15.50
N SER A 43 4.99 5.00 16.48
CA SER A 43 3.83 4.31 17.06
C SER A 43 2.53 4.51 16.30
N ASN A 44 2.44 5.55 15.46
CA ASN A 44 1.27 5.83 14.64
C ASN A 44 1.52 5.32 13.22
N ASP A 45 0.46 4.89 12.54
CA ASP A 45 0.51 4.53 11.13
C ASP A 45 -0.75 4.93 10.35
N LEU A 46 -0.59 5.01 9.03
CA LEU A 46 -1.66 5.24 8.08
C LEU A 46 -1.32 4.58 6.76
N ILE A 47 -2.35 4.40 5.93
CA ILE A 47 -2.16 4.00 4.53
C ILE A 47 -2.47 5.18 3.62
N LEU A 48 -1.51 5.55 2.78
CA LEU A 48 -1.67 6.48 1.69
C LEU A 48 -1.98 5.71 0.41
N VAL A 49 -3.12 6.02 -0.20
CA VAL A 49 -3.59 5.39 -1.43
C VAL A 49 -3.48 6.39 -2.57
N ILE A 50 -2.84 6.00 -3.67
CA ILE A 50 -2.78 6.82 -4.88
C ILE A 50 -3.57 6.13 -5.98
N ASP A 51 -4.62 6.80 -6.41
CA ASP A 51 -5.48 6.37 -7.49
C ASP A 51 -5.09 7.11 -8.78
N TRP A 52 -4.66 6.31 -9.76
CA TRP A 52 -4.14 6.77 -11.04
C TRP A 52 -5.20 6.83 -12.14
N ASN A 53 -6.49 6.73 -11.80
CA ASN A 53 -7.57 6.84 -12.79
C ASN A 53 -7.93 8.31 -13.07
N GLU A 54 -7.87 8.73 -14.34
CA GLU A 54 -8.49 9.98 -14.82
C GLU A 54 -9.95 9.72 -15.28
N THR A 55 -10.90 10.67 -15.11
CA THR A 55 -12.33 10.37 -15.40
C THR A 55 -12.61 9.96 -16.84
N ASN A 56 -13.53 8.99 -16.94
CA ASN A 56 -14.26 8.42 -18.09
C ASN A 56 -13.91 6.97 -18.46
N GLY A 57 -13.03 6.32 -17.70
CA GLY A 57 -12.87 4.87 -17.70
C GLY A 57 -12.17 4.27 -18.93
N PRO A 58 -12.02 2.92 -18.96
CA PRO A 58 -12.34 2.00 -17.88
C PRO A 58 -11.34 2.10 -16.71
N TYR A 59 -11.83 1.90 -15.48
CA TYR A 59 -11.02 1.88 -14.25
C TYR A 59 -10.19 0.60 -14.20
N GLU A 60 -9.11 0.57 -14.96
CA GLU A 60 -8.22 -0.59 -15.06
C GLU A 60 -6.78 -0.26 -14.64
N THR A 61 -6.46 0.99 -14.30
CA THR A 61 -5.16 1.29 -13.70
C THR A 61 -5.19 0.93 -12.21
N PRO A 62 -4.15 0.25 -11.71
CA PRO A 62 -4.10 -0.18 -10.32
C PRO A 62 -3.95 1.04 -9.42
N THR A 63 -4.75 1.06 -8.37
CA THR A 63 -4.48 1.92 -7.23
C THR A 63 -3.30 1.33 -6.46
N HIS A 64 -2.42 2.19 -5.97
CA HIS A 64 -1.27 1.77 -5.18
C HIS A 64 -1.40 2.26 -3.74
N ALA A 65 -0.96 1.45 -2.77
CA ALA A 65 -1.02 1.81 -1.36
C ALA A 65 0.37 1.77 -0.72
N PHE A 66 0.65 2.78 0.09
CA PHE A 66 1.90 3.00 0.78
C PHE A 66 1.64 3.18 2.27
N GLY A 67 2.35 2.42 3.09
CA GLY A 67 2.31 2.58 4.53
C GLY A 67 3.28 3.66 5.00
N TYR A 68 2.84 4.48 5.94
CA TYR A 68 3.72 5.45 6.60
C TYR A 68 3.55 5.36 8.12
N SER A 69 4.67 5.22 8.83
CA SER A 69 4.70 5.23 10.30
C SER A 69 5.43 6.47 10.82
N TRP A 70 4.90 7.06 11.90
CA TRP A 70 5.46 8.28 12.51
C TRP A 70 5.23 8.35 14.03
N ASP A 71 5.95 9.27 14.67
CA ASP A 71 5.73 9.67 16.07
C ASP A 71 5.28 11.14 16.12
N GLY A 72 4.46 11.49 17.10
CA GLY A 72 3.99 12.87 17.30
C GLY A 72 3.05 13.36 16.19
N ASP A 73 3.19 14.64 15.83
CA ASP A 73 2.40 15.28 14.78
C ASP A 73 3.09 15.10 13.42
N ALA A 74 2.32 14.73 12.40
CA ALA A 74 2.79 14.62 11.02
C ALA A 74 1.71 15.07 10.04
N THR A 75 2.13 15.38 8.82
CA THR A 75 1.28 15.84 7.71
C THR A 75 1.34 14.89 6.52
N LEU A 76 0.42 15.05 5.56
CA LEU A 76 0.47 14.32 4.29
C LEU A 76 1.76 14.64 3.50
N GLU A 77 2.27 15.86 3.61
CA GLU A 77 3.58 16.21 3.04
C GLU A 77 4.71 15.40 3.67
N ASP A 78 4.73 15.23 5.00
CA ASP A 78 5.74 14.41 5.68
C ASP A 78 5.70 12.95 5.21
N ALA A 79 4.50 12.39 5.04
CA ALA A 79 4.34 11.03 4.50
C ALA A 79 4.88 10.91 3.07
N LEU A 80 4.50 11.84 2.18
CA LEU A 80 4.97 11.85 0.80
C LEU A 80 6.48 11.98 0.70
N ILE A 81 7.09 12.88 1.48
CA ILE A 81 8.56 13.04 1.55
C ILE A 81 9.22 11.76 2.05
N ALA A 82 8.66 11.10 3.07
CA ALA A 82 9.23 9.86 3.59
C ALA A 82 9.16 8.70 2.58
N ILE A 83 8.04 8.59 1.85
CA ILE A 83 7.84 7.56 0.82
C ILE A 83 8.76 7.82 -0.40
N ASP A 84 8.91 9.09 -0.80
CA ASP A 84 9.86 9.54 -1.83
C ASP A 84 11.30 9.21 -1.43
N ALA A 85 11.71 9.60 -0.21
CA ALA A 85 13.05 9.31 0.30
C ALA A 85 13.35 7.81 0.43
N ALA A 86 12.30 6.98 0.56
CA ALA A 86 12.45 5.53 0.59
C ALA A 86 12.51 4.89 -0.81
N GLY A 87 12.27 5.67 -1.87
CA GLY A 87 12.37 5.25 -3.27
C GLY A 87 11.14 4.54 -3.81
N ALA A 88 9.99 4.61 -3.11
CA ALA A 88 8.75 4.01 -3.56
C ALA A 88 7.93 4.94 -4.47
N LEU A 89 8.16 6.24 -4.36
CA LEU A 89 7.60 7.28 -5.22
C LEU A 89 8.73 8.25 -5.60
N GLU A 90 8.49 9.05 -6.63
CA GLU A 90 9.21 10.30 -6.87
C GLU A 90 8.22 11.45 -6.72
N VAL A 91 8.46 12.35 -5.76
CA VAL A 91 7.55 13.46 -5.45
C VAL A 91 8.27 14.79 -5.59
N THR A 92 7.67 15.74 -6.33
CA THR A 92 8.16 17.13 -6.39
C THR A 92 7.07 18.11 -6.00
N GLY A 93 7.45 19.10 -5.19
CA GLY A 93 6.56 20.13 -4.66
C GLY A 93 6.72 20.26 -3.16
N THR A 94 6.29 21.39 -2.62
CA THR A 94 6.18 21.64 -1.17
C THR A 94 4.86 22.31 -0.93
N ASP A 95 4.08 21.82 0.03
CA ASP A 95 2.64 22.07 0.22
C ASP A 95 1.77 21.66 -0.99
N TRP A 96 2.08 22.22 -2.15
CA TRP A 96 1.48 21.93 -3.44
C TRP A 96 2.36 20.92 -4.17
N ILE A 97 1.82 19.72 -4.35
CA ILE A 97 2.51 18.68 -5.09
C ILE A 97 2.34 18.95 -6.59
N ASN A 98 3.48 19.03 -7.28
CA ASN A 98 3.55 19.33 -8.71
C ASN A 98 3.77 18.07 -9.55
N TYR A 99 4.40 17.06 -8.95
CA TYR A 99 4.74 15.82 -9.61
C TYR A 99 4.66 14.66 -8.62
N ILE A 100 4.06 13.56 -9.06
CA ILE A 100 4.15 12.26 -8.39
C ILE A 100 4.39 11.22 -9.48
N ASN A 101 5.40 10.38 -9.29
CA ASN A 101 5.66 9.23 -10.15
C ASN A 101 5.84 7.96 -9.32
N TYR A 102 5.33 6.87 -9.87
CA TYR A 102 5.44 5.52 -9.37
C TYR A 102 5.97 4.64 -10.50
N ASP A 103 6.95 3.80 -10.19
CA ASP A 103 7.49 2.80 -11.10
C ASP A 103 8.10 1.67 -10.27
N ASP A 104 7.49 0.48 -10.31
CA ASP A 104 8.00 -0.72 -9.63
C ASP A 104 8.77 -1.66 -10.60
N GLY A 105 8.98 -1.23 -11.84
CA GLY A 105 9.56 -2.00 -12.93
C GLY A 105 8.59 -2.92 -13.68
N THR A 106 7.36 -3.06 -13.19
CA THR A 106 6.25 -3.81 -13.82
C THR A 106 5.13 -2.87 -14.27
N ASP A 107 4.80 -1.91 -13.41
CA ASP A 107 3.81 -0.88 -13.65
C ASP A 107 4.37 0.50 -13.34
N SER A 108 3.92 1.50 -14.11
CA SER A 108 4.43 2.86 -14.01
C SER A 108 3.33 3.89 -14.30
N HIS A 109 3.18 4.81 -13.37
CA HIS A 109 2.22 5.91 -13.43
C HIS A 109 2.91 7.21 -13.06
N SER A 110 2.53 8.29 -13.74
CA SER A 110 3.02 9.62 -13.40
C SER A 110 1.92 10.65 -13.54
N MET A 111 1.97 11.66 -12.67
CA MET A 111 1.15 12.83 -12.77
C MET A 111 2.02 14.07 -12.67
N GLU A 112 1.84 15.00 -13.61
CA GLU A 112 2.42 16.34 -13.58
C GLU A 112 1.29 17.38 -13.55
N THR A 113 1.45 18.44 -12.76
CA THR A 113 0.53 19.59 -12.77
C THR A 113 1.08 20.64 -13.74
N PRO A 114 0.21 21.24 -14.60
CA PRO A 114 0.65 22.33 -15.45
C PRO A 114 1.21 23.47 -14.58
N THR A 115 2.35 24.05 -14.99
CA THR A 115 3.15 25.07 -14.27
C THR A 115 2.40 26.32 -13.77
N ASN A 116 1.13 26.49 -14.15
CA ASN A 116 0.30 27.66 -13.87
C ASN A 116 -0.89 27.31 -12.94
N TYR A 117 -0.99 26.06 -12.50
CA TYR A 117 -2.03 25.54 -11.63
C TYR A 117 -1.31 24.78 -10.52
N ASN A 118 -0.87 25.48 -9.48
CA ASN A 118 -0.36 24.81 -8.27
C ASN A 118 -1.37 23.73 -7.89
N GLY A 119 -0.89 22.48 -7.89
CA GLY A 119 -1.71 21.30 -8.06
C GLY A 119 -2.80 21.20 -7.01
N TRP A 120 -4.04 21.55 -7.38
CA TRP A 120 -5.22 21.10 -6.65
C TRP A 120 -5.35 19.60 -6.87
N LEU A 121 -4.49 18.85 -6.19
CA LEU A 121 -4.70 17.44 -5.95
C LEU A 121 -5.84 17.38 -4.96
N TRP A 122 -6.92 16.76 -5.38
CA TRP A 122 -7.94 16.36 -4.44
C TRP A 122 -7.36 15.22 -3.61
N HIS A 123 -7.45 15.38 -2.31
CA HIS A 123 -7.17 14.30 -1.36
C HIS A 123 -8.36 14.17 -0.43
N GLY A 124 -8.45 13.01 0.19
CA GLY A 124 -9.50 12.72 1.14
C GLY A 124 -9.09 11.55 2.03
N TYR A 125 -9.93 11.28 3.01
CA TYR A 125 -9.73 10.14 3.89
C TYR A 125 -11.01 9.34 4.05
N THR A 126 -10.83 8.10 4.46
CA THR A 126 -11.90 7.19 4.88
C THR A 126 -11.58 6.62 6.26
N THR A 127 -12.65 6.30 6.99
CA THR A 127 -12.60 5.58 8.28
C THR A 127 -13.41 4.28 8.23
N ASP A 128 -13.93 3.93 7.05
CA ASP A 128 -14.83 2.80 6.80
C ASP A 128 -14.39 2.00 5.58
N PHE A 129 -13.08 1.88 5.38
CA PHE A 129 -12.47 1.06 4.34
C PHE A 129 -12.94 1.42 2.92
N GLY A 130 -13.07 2.72 2.66
CA GLY A 130 -13.38 3.26 1.34
C GLY A 130 -14.87 3.29 0.98
N GLU A 131 -15.76 2.87 1.88
CA GLU A 131 -17.21 2.99 1.68
C GLU A 131 -17.65 4.46 1.58
N THR A 132 -17.06 5.31 2.42
CA THR A 132 -17.24 6.77 2.35
C THR A 132 -15.91 7.50 2.34
N TRP A 133 -15.84 8.55 1.52
CA TRP A 133 -14.68 9.42 1.39
C TRP A 133 -15.03 10.83 1.80
N THR A 134 -14.29 11.37 2.77
CA THR A 134 -14.38 12.78 3.14
C THR A 134 -13.30 13.54 2.38
N ALA A 135 -13.73 14.40 1.44
CA ALA A 135 -12.82 15.24 0.67
C ALA A 135 -12.18 16.31 1.55
N ASN A 136 -10.94 16.64 1.24
CA ASN A 136 -10.14 17.65 1.91
C ASN A 136 -9.56 18.60 0.85
N SER A 137 -9.60 19.90 1.13
CA SER A 137 -9.18 20.98 0.22
C SER A 137 -7.96 21.75 0.73
N TYR A 138 -7.23 21.20 1.71
CA TYR A 138 -5.98 21.77 2.21
C TYR A 138 -4.80 21.45 1.27
N THR A 139 -3.63 22.05 1.48
CA THR A 139 -2.37 21.60 0.88
C THR A 139 -1.91 20.31 1.54
N ALA A 140 -0.94 19.60 0.96
CA ALA A 140 -0.38 18.39 1.59
C ALA A 140 0.17 18.68 3.01
N GLY A 141 0.86 19.81 3.20
CA GLY A 141 1.31 20.25 4.52
C GLY A 141 0.17 20.73 5.46
N GLY A 142 -1.01 21.01 4.92
CA GLY A 142 -2.21 21.36 5.68
C GLY A 142 -3.05 20.18 6.15
N VAL A 143 -2.74 18.95 5.72
CA VAL A 143 -3.45 17.74 6.15
C VAL A 143 -2.71 17.10 7.31
N SER A 144 -3.25 17.22 8.53
CA SER A 144 -2.75 16.43 9.66
C SER A 144 -3.07 14.96 9.49
N LEU A 145 -2.08 14.11 9.78
CA LEU A 145 -2.25 12.67 9.77
C LEU A 145 -2.93 12.19 11.05
N ILE A 146 -3.73 11.13 10.90
CA ILE A 146 -4.44 10.50 12.01
C ILE A 146 -4.13 9.01 11.95
N ASP A 147 -3.77 8.45 13.09
CA ASP A 147 -3.46 7.04 13.26
C ASP A 147 -4.64 6.14 12.83
N GLY A 148 -4.35 5.09 12.07
CA GLY A 148 -5.32 4.11 11.56
C GLY A 148 -6.22 4.61 10.42
N TYR A 149 -5.92 5.77 9.83
CA TYR A 149 -6.68 6.30 8.70
C TYR A 149 -6.14 5.80 7.37
N ILE A 150 -7.03 5.76 6.37
CA ILE A 150 -6.63 5.63 4.98
C ILE A 150 -6.78 7.02 4.37
N GLN A 151 -5.66 7.61 3.97
CA GLN A 151 -5.61 8.83 3.18
C GLN A 151 -5.52 8.45 1.72
N ALA A 152 -6.07 9.28 0.83
CA ALA A 152 -5.95 9.04 -0.59
C ALA A 152 -5.74 10.31 -1.40
N ILE A 153 -5.01 10.15 -2.49
CA ILE A 153 -4.82 11.13 -3.55
C ILE A 153 -5.38 10.51 -4.83
N ASN A 154 -6.14 11.28 -5.58
CA ASN A 154 -6.65 10.88 -6.88
C ASN A 154 -6.12 11.90 -7.89
N ILE A 155 -5.55 11.40 -8.99
CA ILE A 155 -4.92 12.25 -9.99
C ILE A 155 -5.94 12.99 -10.88
N ASP A 156 -7.21 12.57 -10.88
CA ASP A 156 -8.32 13.27 -11.51
C ASP A 156 -8.72 14.52 -10.72
N LYS A 157 -8.33 15.66 -11.30
CA LYS A 157 -8.53 16.99 -10.74
C LYS A 157 -9.99 17.45 -10.75
N LYS A 158 -10.89 16.71 -11.44
CA LYS A 158 -12.22 17.22 -11.80
C LYS A 158 -13.39 16.56 -11.05
N ASN A 159 -13.29 15.30 -10.63
CA ASN A 159 -14.46 14.55 -10.14
C ASN A 159 -14.12 13.56 -9.00
N TRP A 160 -13.91 14.06 -7.79
CA TRP A 160 -13.86 13.18 -6.61
C TRP A 160 -15.28 12.76 -6.20
N THR A 161 -15.55 11.46 -6.26
CA THR A 161 -16.76 10.88 -5.66
C THR A 161 -16.35 9.63 -4.88
N SER A 162 -17.17 9.16 -3.93
CA SER A 162 -16.84 7.91 -3.23
C SER A 162 -16.71 6.71 -4.17
N SER A 163 -17.29 6.79 -5.36
CA SER A 163 -17.22 5.75 -6.40
C SER A 163 -16.03 5.90 -7.35
N SER A 164 -15.22 6.95 -7.23
CA SER A 164 -14.08 7.16 -8.13
C SER A 164 -12.81 6.46 -7.66
N LEU A 165 -12.75 6.01 -6.40
CA LEU A 165 -11.55 5.40 -5.83
C LEU A 165 -11.76 3.93 -5.45
N ASN A 166 -10.89 3.05 -5.94
CA ASN A 166 -10.83 1.65 -5.55
C ASN A 166 -9.64 1.42 -4.64
N LEU A 167 -9.83 0.71 -3.53
CA LEU A 167 -8.72 0.29 -2.67
C LEU A 167 -8.02 -0.95 -3.25
N PRO A 168 -6.68 -1.06 -3.18
CA PRO A 168 -5.97 -2.29 -3.56
C PRO A 168 -6.18 -3.36 -2.48
N THR A 169 -7.33 -4.03 -2.54
CA THR A 169 -7.68 -5.05 -1.53
C THR A 169 -6.89 -6.32 -1.78
N ALA A 170 -6.26 -6.84 -0.72
CA ALA A 170 -5.58 -8.12 -0.79
C ALA A 170 -6.60 -9.26 -0.99
N ALA A 171 -6.25 -10.25 -1.82
CA ALA A 171 -7.07 -11.44 -1.98
C ALA A 171 -7.19 -12.17 -0.64
N VAL A 172 -8.41 -12.25 -0.08
CA VAL A 172 -8.66 -12.99 1.16
C VAL A 172 -8.31 -14.46 0.93
N PRO A 173 -7.34 -15.04 1.66
CA PRO A 173 -7.00 -16.44 1.49
C PRO A 173 -8.25 -17.28 1.74
N VAL A 174 -8.68 -18.05 0.74
CA VAL A 174 -9.75 -19.03 0.94
C VAL A 174 -9.30 -19.93 2.09
N PRO A 175 -10.05 -19.99 3.21
CA PRO A 175 -9.56 -20.64 4.41
C PRO A 175 -9.04 -22.02 4.08
N ALA A 176 -7.86 -22.38 4.58
CA ALA A 176 -7.29 -23.72 4.39
C ALA A 176 -8.32 -24.82 4.71
N ALA A 177 -9.29 -24.54 5.59
CA ALA A 177 -10.46 -25.35 5.86
C ALA A 177 -11.24 -25.78 4.60
N VAL A 178 -11.42 -24.94 3.57
CA VAL A 178 -12.12 -25.30 2.32
C VAL A 178 -11.29 -26.32 1.52
N TRP A 179 -9.98 -26.13 1.44
CA TRP A 179 -9.06 -27.09 0.83
C TRP A 179 -8.99 -28.41 1.61
N LEU A 180 -9.04 -28.33 2.94
CA LEU A 180 -9.02 -29.48 3.84
C LEU A 180 -10.35 -30.25 3.79
N LEU A 181 -11.48 -29.55 3.67
CA LEU A 181 -12.81 -30.15 3.50
C LEU A 181 -12.95 -30.80 2.13
N GLY A 182 -12.49 -30.11 1.07
CA GLY A 182 -12.50 -30.63 -0.30
C GLY A 182 -11.62 -31.87 -0.47
N SER A 183 -10.39 -31.84 0.03
CA SER A 183 -9.49 -33.01 -0.01
C SER A 183 -9.95 -34.15 0.89
N GLY A 184 -10.52 -33.84 2.06
CA GLY A 184 -11.09 -34.84 2.98
C GLY A 184 -12.29 -35.59 2.37
N LEU A 185 -13.18 -34.90 1.67
CA LEU A 185 -14.32 -35.52 0.96
C LEU A 185 -13.87 -36.45 -0.17
N ILE A 186 -12.87 -36.05 -0.95
CA ILE A 186 -12.31 -36.88 -2.03
C ILE A 186 -11.63 -38.13 -1.45
N GLY A 187 -10.88 -37.97 -0.35
CA GLY A 187 -10.28 -39.10 0.37
C GLY A 187 -11.32 -40.12 0.87
N LEU A 188 -12.43 -39.64 1.44
CA LEU A 188 -13.52 -40.50 1.93
C LEU A 188 -14.23 -41.25 0.80
N LEU A 189 -14.45 -40.60 -0.35
CA LEU A 189 -15.03 -41.25 -1.54
C LEU A 189 -14.09 -42.31 -2.13
N GLY A 190 -12.77 -42.05 -2.15
CA GLY A 190 -11.77 -43.01 -2.60
C GLY A 190 -11.71 -44.28 -1.75
N ILE A 191 -11.80 -44.13 -0.42
CA ILE A 191 -11.78 -45.27 0.53
C ILE A 191 -13.05 -46.14 0.38
N ARG A 192 -14.22 -45.53 0.15
CA ARG A 192 -15.49 -46.25 -0.01
C ARG A 192 -15.53 -47.13 -1.27
N CYS A 193 -14.79 -46.77 -2.32
CA CYS A 193 -14.70 -47.59 -3.54
C CYS A 193 -13.80 -48.82 -3.39
N GLN A 194 -12.84 -48.80 -2.45
CA GLN A 194 -11.98 -49.95 -2.19
C GLN A 194 -12.63 -51.02 -1.29
N SER A 195 -13.59 -50.65 -0.43
CA SER A 195 -14.21 -51.61 0.49
C SER A 195 -15.32 -52.49 -0.14
N ARG A 196 -15.56 -52.37 -1.45
CA ARG A 196 -16.58 -53.13 -2.20
C ARG A 196 -16.00 -54.23 -3.10
N LYS A 197 -14.76 -54.64 -2.88
CA LYS A 197 -14.15 -55.81 -3.52
C LYS A 197 -13.95 -56.94 -2.53
#